data_AF-A0A7G2M1J1-F1
#
_entry.id   AF-A0A7G2M1J1-F1
#
_cell.length_a   1.000
_cell.length_b   1.000
_cell.length_c   1.000
_cell.angle_alpha   90.00
_cell.angle_beta   90.00
_cell.angle_gamma   90.00
#
_symmetry.space_group_name_H-M   'P 1'
#
loop_
_entity.id
_entity.type
_entity.pdbx_description
1 polymer ?
#
loop_
_entity_poly.entity_id
_entity_poly.type
_entity_poly.pdbx_seq_one_letter_code
_entity_poly.pdbx_strand_id
1 'polypeptide(L)'
;DRAGMDRPSPAARQAAYQAQAPGFAETAGVWGRVEGTPMPEAPAPFTAAPEGEEAAPAPDYPLGTARGQVHENYIIAQTTNGMVIVDQHAAHERLVYEKLKRQMEANGVAAQALLIPEIVELSTNDCARLLELADELAKLGLGIEAFGGSAIAVRETPAILGTVNARALILDVLDELADGDSSNIV
;
A
#
# COMPACT_ATOMS: atom_id res chain seq x y z
N ASP A 1 9.48 51.45 -49.92
CA ASP A 1 10.07 51.33 -48.58
C ASP A 1 9.28 50.37 -47.72
N ARG A 2 9.76 49.13 -47.56
CA ARG A 2 9.21 48.18 -46.57
C ARG A 2 10.30 47.98 -45.51
N ALA A 3 10.04 48.54 -44.33
CA ALA A 3 10.91 48.47 -43.17
C ALA A 3 11.32 47.01 -42.89
N GLY A 4 12.63 46.80 -42.76
CA GLY A 4 13.20 45.53 -42.35
C GLY A 4 12.68 45.17 -40.97
N MET A 5 12.05 44.00 -40.88
CA MET A 5 11.63 43.41 -39.61
C MET A 5 12.90 43.14 -38.78
N ASP A 6 13.12 43.94 -37.76
CA ASP A 6 14.26 43.82 -36.85
C ASP A 6 14.20 42.44 -36.17
N ARG A 7 15.15 41.58 -36.52
CA ARG A 7 15.19 40.22 -35.97
C ARG A 7 15.83 40.31 -34.59
N PRO A 8 15.17 39.78 -33.54
CA PRO A 8 15.75 39.80 -32.20
C PRO A 8 17.09 39.07 -32.20
N SER A 9 18.05 39.64 -31.48
CA SER A 9 19.41 39.12 -31.38
C SER A 9 19.41 37.68 -30.83
N PRO A 10 20.44 36.87 -31.14
CA PRO A 10 20.53 35.50 -30.63
C PRO A 10 20.38 35.40 -29.11
N ALA A 11 20.95 36.36 -28.38
CA ALA A 11 20.83 36.46 -26.93
C ALA A 11 19.38 36.72 -26.46
N ALA A 12 18.64 37.60 -27.15
CA ALA A 12 17.26 37.90 -26.81
C ALA A 12 16.32 36.69 -27.07
N ARG A 13 16.58 35.92 -28.12
CA ARG A 13 15.83 34.67 -28.39
C ARG A 13 16.09 33.60 -27.34
N GLN A 14 17.33 33.50 -26.86
CA GLN A 14 17.74 32.52 -25.86
C GLN A 14 17.18 32.85 -24.47
N ALA A 15 17.17 34.13 -24.09
CA ALA A 15 16.53 34.60 -22.86
C ALA A 15 15.01 34.35 -22.87
N ALA A 16 14.33 34.63 -23.99
CA ALA A 16 12.90 34.35 -24.12
C ALA A 16 12.57 32.85 -24.04
N TYR A 17 13.42 32.00 -24.63
CA TYR A 17 13.26 30.56 -24.57
C TYR A 17 13.45 30.01 -23.15
N GLN A 18 14.43 30.52 -22.39
CA GLN A 18 14.61 30.14 -20.98
C GLN A 18 13.46 30.62 -20.09
N ALA A 19 12.92 31.81 -20.35
CA ALA A 19 11.79 32.34 -19.58
C ALA A 19 10.47 31.57 -19.80
N GLN A 20 10.34 30.86 -20.93
CA GLN A 20 9.15 30.08 -21.29
C GLN A 20 9.34 28.57 -21.13
N ALA A 21 10.54 28.11 -20.75
CA ALA A 21 10.78 26.70 -20.50
C ALA A 21 10.03 26.29 -19.21
N PRO A 22 9.16 25.26 -19.25
CA PRO A 22 8.53 24.75 -18.03
C PRO A 22 9.63 24.30 -17.05
N GLY A 23 9.45 24.65 -15.78
CA GLY A 23 10.41 24.38 -14.69
C GLY A 23 10.58 22.89 -14.41
N PHE A 24 11.32 22.21 -15.28
CA PHE A 24 11.76 20.83 -15.15
C PHE A 24 13.27 20.77 -14.86
N ALA A 25 13.80 21.78 -14.15
CA ALA A 25 15.21 21.82 -13.76
C ALA A 25 15.62 20.59 -12.92
N GLU A 26 14.66 19.92 -12.26
CA GLU A 26 14.89 18.71 -11.47
C GLU A 26 15.01 17.42 -12.31
N THR A 27 14.57 17.39 -13.57
CA THR A 27 14.65 16.17 -14.41
C THR A 27 15.77 16.21 -15.46
N ALA A 28 16.43 17.37 -15.64
CA ALA A 28 17.49 17.55 -16.61
C ALA A 28 18.74 16.68 -16.35
N GLY A 29 18.95 16.23 -15.10
CA GLY A 29 20.07 15.35 -14.74
C GLY A 29 19.91 13.89 -15.19
N VAL A 30 18.72 13.46 -15.65
CA VAL A 30 18.41 12.02 -15.83
C VAL A 30 18.52 11.53 -17.29
N TRP A 31 18.59 12.41 -18.30
CA TRP A 31 18.40 12.01 -19.71
C TRP A 31 19.43 12.55 -20.72
N GLY A 32 20.70 12.74 -20.37
CA GLY A 32 21.68 13.13 -21.39
C GLY A 32 23.11 13.33 -20.92
N ARG A 33 23.84 12.25 -20.65
CA ARG A 33 25.31 12.32 -20.64
C ARG A 33 25.81 12.27 -22.09
N VAL A 34 25.91 13.43 -22.73
CA VAL A 34 26.75 13.61 -23.93
C VAL A 34 28.10 14.13 -23.48
N GLU A 35 29.15 13.33 -23.70
CA GLU A 35 30.54 13.73 -23.43
C GLU A 35 30.95 14.84 -24.40
N GLY A 36 31.27 16.02 -23.88
CA GLY A 36 31.80 17.16 -24.64
C GLY A 36 32.98 17.77 -23.90
N THR A 37 34.10 17.87 -24.60
CA THR A 37 35.43 18.38 -24.20
C THR A 37 35.43 19.73 -23.45
N PRO A 38 36.34 19.96 -22.49
CA PRO A 38 36.37 21.20 -21.70
C PRO A 38 37.07 22.35 -22.43
N MET A 39 36.51 23.56 -22.35
CA MET A 39 37.20 24.85 -22.58
C MET A 39 37.29 25.64 -21.26
N PRO A 40 38.27 26.55 -21.11
CA PRO A 40 38.81 26.96 -19.81
C PRO A 40 38.02 28.09 -19.11
N GLU A 41 38.26 28.16 -17.80
CA GLU A 41 37.57 28.89 -16.73
C GLU A 41 37.59 30.43 -16.81
N ALA A 42 36.53 31.05 -16.27
CA ALA A 42 36.51 32.40 -15.69
C ALA A 42 35.48 32.46 -14.54
N PRO A 43 35.65 33.36 -13.54
CA PRO A 43 35.46 33.03 -12.12
C PRO A 43 34.04 33.24 -11.59
N ALA A 44 33.70 32.44 -10.57
CA ALA A 44 32.42 32.46 -9.85
C ALA A 44 32.25 33.67 -8.92
N PRO A 45 30.99 34.08 -8.66
CA PRO A 45 30.65 34.65 -7.38
C PRO A 45 29.56 33.83 -6.67
N PHE A 46 29.94 33.31 -5.50
CA PHE A 46 29.11 33.04 -4.33
C PHE A 46 27.73 32.41 -4.54
N THR A 47 27.70 31.08 -4.58
CA THR A 47 26.63 30.31 -3.95
C THR A 47 27.26 29.43 -2.88
N ALA A 48 26.99 29.73 -1.62
CA ALA A 48 27.15 28.75 -0.56
C ALA A 48 26.20 27.59 -0.91
N ALA A 49 26.73 26.55 -1.56
CA ALA A 49 26.07 25.27 -1.60
C ALA A 49 25.91 24.81 -0.15
N PRO A 50 24.75 24.26 0.26
CA PRO A 50 24.73 23.50 1.50
C PRO A 50 25.72 22.35 1.31
N GLU A 51 26.83 22.44 2.03
CA GLU A 51 27.81 21.37 2.13
C GLU A 51 27.12 20.18 2.79
N GLY A 52 27.01 19.09 2.03
CA GLY A 52 26.83 17.75 2.58
C GLY A 52 25.53 17.54 3.36
N GLU A 53 24.40 17.48 2.67
CA GLU A 53 23.47 16.40 3.03
C GLU A 53 24.16 15.10 2.62
N GLU A 54 24.87 14.49 3.58
CA GLU A 54 25.18 13.07 3.51
C GLU A 54 23.87 12.37 3.15
N ALA A 55 23.79 11.87 1.92
CA ALA A 55 22.68 11.04 1.50
C ALA A 55 22.57 9.91 2.53
N ALA A 56 21.51 9.95 3.34
CA ALA A 56 21.24 8.91 4.31
C ALA A 56 21.41 7.55 3.61
N PRO A 57 22.05 6.56 4.25
CA PRO A 57 22.29 5.27 3.61
C PRO A 57 20.97 4.78 3.04
N ALA A 58 20.99 4.45 1.74
CA ALA A 58 19.79 4.02 1.05
C ALA A 58 19.16 2.88 1.86
N PRO A 59 17.87 2.98 2.23
CA PRO A 59 17.23 1.97 3.05
C PRO A 59 17.41 0.60 2.39
N ASP A 60 17.90 -0.36 3.18
CA ASP A 60 18.01 -1.74 2.73
C ASP A 60 16.61 -2.32 2.63
N TYR A 61 16.21 -2.67 1.41
CA TYR A 61 14.94 -3.32 1.12
C TYR A 61 15.24 -4.77 0.75
N PRO A 62 15.02 -5.75 1.65
CA PRO A 62 15.30 -7.16 1.38
C PRO A 62 14.54 -7.71 0.15
N LEU A 63 13.34 -7.18 -0.10
CA LEU A 63 12.54 -7.52 -1.29
C LEU A 63 12.80 -6.59 -2.48
N GLY A 64 13.70 -5.63 -2.33
CA GLY A 64 14.05 -4.66 -3.36
C GLY A 64 13.05 -3.53 -3.51
N THR A 65 13.23 -2.75 -4.57
CA THR A 65 12.35 -1.62 -4.93
C THR A 65 11.34 -2.07 -5.97
N ALA A 66 10.04 -1.88 -5.70
CA ALA A 66 8.98 -2.17 -6.65
C ALA A 66 9.17 -1.38 -7.96
N ARG A 67 9.04 -2.07 -9.10
CA ARG A 67 9.17 -1.50 -10.45
C ARG A 67 7.86 -1.51 -11.22
N GLY A 68 6.94 -2.40 -10.89
CA GLY A 68 5.63 -2.46 -11.51
C GLY A 68 4.74 -3.57 -10.95
N GLN A 69 3.53 -3.63 -11.47
CA GLN A 69 2.52 -4.64 -11.14
C GLN A 69 2.05 -5.31 -12.44
N VAL A 70 1.75 -6.60 -12.37
CA VAL A 70 1.32 -7.41 -13.50
C VAL A 70 -0.03 -8.05 -13.16
N HIS A 71 -1.02 -7.82 -14.02
CA HIS A 71 -2.38 -8.37 -13.90
C HIS A 71 -3.03 -8.14 -12.52
N GLU A 72 -2.67 -7.06 -11.84
CA GLU A 72 -3.12 -6.74 -10.48
C GLU A 72 -2.83 -7.81 -9.39
N ASN A 73 -2.11 -8.88 -9.74
CA ASN A 73 -1.86 -10.03 -8.86
C ASN A 73 -0.40 -10.11 -8.40
N TYR A 74 0.53 -9.63 -9.22
CA TYR A 74 1.96 -9.76 -8.95
C TYR A 74 2.66 -8.41 -8.89
N ILE A 75 3.49 -8.22 -7.87
CA ILE A 75 4.41 -7.09 -7.76
C ILE A 75 5.80 -7.54 -8.23
N ILE A 76 6.38 -6.79 -9.16
CA ILE A 76 7.74 -7.00 -9.64
C ILE A 76 8.67 -6.01 -8.94
N ALA A 77 9.70 -6.51 -8.26
CA ALA A 77 10.67 -5.70 -7.53
C ALA A 77 12.10 -6.00 -7.96
N GLN A 78 12.94 -4.97 -8.03
CA GLN A 78 14.37 -5.09 -8.34
C GLN A 78 15.17 -5.07 -7.04
N THR A 79 16.02 -6.08 -6.84
CA THR A 79 16.97 -6.16 -5.73
C THR A 79 18.39 -5.85 -6.22
N THR A 80 19.37 -5.76 -5.32
CA THR A 80 20.79 -5.59 -5.66
C THR A 80 21.31 -6.69 -6.59
N ASN A 81 20.77 -7.91 -6.45
CA ASN A 81 21.28 -9.10 -7.11
C ASN A 81 20.34 -9.66 -8.20
N GLY A 82 19.19 -9.03 -8.44
CA GLY A 82 18.22 -9.53 -9.43
C GLY A 82 16.81 -8.97 -9.28
N MET A 83 15.82 -9.85 -9.44
CA MET A 83 14.39 -9.51 -9.44
C MET A 83 13.62 -10.48 -8.54
N VAL A 84 12.64 -9.94 -7.81
CA VAL A 84 11.68 -10.69 -7.00
C VAL A 84 10.28 -10.49 -7.56
N ILE A 85 9.49 -11.55 -7.60
CA ILE A 85 8.07 -11.53 -7.97
C ILE A 85 7.28 -11.92 -6.72
N VAL A 86 6.35 -11.06 -6.31
CA VAL A 86 5.53 -11.25 -5.12
C VAL A 86 4.09 -11.45 -5.54
N ASP A 87 3.46 -12.54 -5.11
CA ASP A 87 2.01 -12.68 -5.14
C ASP A 87 1.42 -11.71 -4.10
N GLN A 88 0.69 -10.72 -4.58
CA GLN A 88 0.13 -9.67 -3.72
C GLN A 88 -0.92 -10.23 -2.76
N HIS A 89 -1.72 -11.21 -3.18
CA HIS A 89 -2.78 -11.77 -2.35
C HIS A 89 -2.18 -12.55 -1.19
N ALA A 90 -1.30 -13.51 -1.51
CA ALA A 90 -0.62 -14.31 -0.50
C ALA A 90 0.25 -13.45 0.45
N ALA A 91 0.90 -12.42 -0.08
CA ALA A 91 1.68 -11.49 0.76
C ALA A 91 0.78 -10.66 1.68
N HIS A 92 -0.38 -10.20 1.19
CA HIS A 92 -1.35 -9.44 1.98
C HIS A 92 -1.92 -10.31 3.11
N GLU A 93 -2.41 -11.51 2.79
CA GLU A 93 -2.94 -12.47 3.76
C GLU A 93 -1.90 -12.81 4.82
N ARG A 94 -0.66 -13.10 4.40
CA ARG A 94 0.43 -13.43 5.34
C ARG A 94 0.72 -12.27 6.29
N LEU A 95 0.71 -11.04 5.78
CA LEU A 95 0.94 -9.84 6.60
C LEU A 95 -0.20 -9.62 7.59
N VAL A 96 -1.45 -9.77 7.16
CA VAL A 96 -2.63 -9.63 8.03
C VAL A 96 -2.63 -10.70 9.11
N TYR A 97 -2.41 -11.96 8.74
CA TYR A 97 -2.33 -13.09 9.67
C TYR A 97 -1.25 -12.88 10.73
N GLU A 98 -0.03 -12.50 10.33
CA GLU A 98 1.07 -12.30 11.29
C GLU A 98 0.79 -11.15 12.25
N LYS A 99 0.12 -10.09 11.79
CA LYS A 99 -0.30 -9.00 12.67
C LYS A 99 -1.40 -9.44 13.63
N LEU A 100 -2.41 -10.18 13.16
CA LEU A 100 -3.45 -10.76 14.02
C LEU A 100 -2.84 -11.65 15.10
N LYS A 101 -1.95 -12.56 14.70
CA LYS A 101 -1.24 -13.45 15.62
C LYS A 101 -0.49 -12.68 16.70
N ARG A 102 0.28 -11.65 16.32
CA ARG A 102 1.00 -10.80 17.29
C ARG A 102 0.07 -10.04 18.24
N GLN A 103 -1.09 -9.57 17.76
CA GLN A 103 -2.08 -8.90 18.62
C GLN A 103 -2.72 -9.88 19.61
N MET A 104 -3.05 -11.09 19.14
CA MET A 104 -3.56 -12.16 20.00
C MET A 104 -2.57 -12.53 21.11
N GLU A 105 -1.27 -12.66 20.79
CA GLU A 105 -0.23 -12.95 21.78
C GLU A 105 -0.05 -11.83 22.82
N ALA A 106 -0.37 -10.57 22.45
CA ALA A 106 -0.22 -9.43 23.32
C ALA A 106 -1.41 -9.27 24.28
N ASN A 107 -2.61 -8.95 23.78
CA ASN A 107 -3.80 -8.63 24.59
C ASN A 107 -5.14 -8.87 23.86
N GLY A 108 -5.14 -9.63 22.76
CA GLY A 108 -6.31 -9.77 21.87
C GLY A 108 -6.29 -8.78 20.72
N VAL A 109 -7.12 -9.05 19.71
CA VAL A 109 -7.22 -8.24 18.48
C VAL A 109 -8.12 -7.04 18.73
N ALA A 110 -7.67 -5.85 18.31
CA ALA A 110 -8.48 -4.65 18.46
C ALA A 110 -9.75 -4.73 17.60
N ALA A 111 -10.90 -4.47 18.21
CA ALA A 111 -12.20 -4.45 17.55
C ALA A 111 -12.57 -3.03 17.08
N GLN A 112 -13.31 -2.94 15.97
CA GLN A 112 -13.93 -1.73 15.47
C GLN A 112 -15.45 -1.92 15.45
N ALA A 113 -16.14 -1.13 16.26
CA ALA A 113 -17.60 -1.13 16.30
C ALA A 113 -18.19 -0.56 15.00
N LEU A 114 -19.23 -1.22 14.50
CA LEU A 114 -20.03 -0.76 13.38
C LEU A 114 -21.01 0.32 13.85
N LEU A 115 -21.17 1.37 13.04
CA LEU A 115 -22.16 2.43 13.32
C LEU A 115 -23.59 1.88 13.34
N ILE A 116 -23.85 0.90 12.48
CA ILE A 116 -25.11 0.18 12.37
C ILE A 116 -24.74 -1.30 12.36
N PRO A 117 -25.28 -2.11 13.29
CA PRO A 117 -25.06 -3.55 13.28
C PRO A 117 -25.52 -4.17 11.95
N GLU A 118 -24.72 -5.08 11.41
CA GLU A 118 -25.06 -5.80 10.18
C GLU A 118 -25.78 -7.10 10.55
N ILE A 119 -27.00 -7.29 10.06
CA ILE A 119 -27.80 -8.50 10.31
C ILE A 119 -27.49 -9.52 9.22
N VAL A 120 -27.02 -10.70 9.64
CA VAL A 120 -26.67 -11.80 8.75
C VAL A 120 -27.64 -12.96 8.98
N GLU A 121 -28.51 -13.19 8.00
CA GLU A 121 -29.42 -14.34 7.98
C GLU A 121 -28.68 -15.63 7.64
N LEU A 122 -28.88 -16.66 8.47
CA LEU A 122 -28.19 -17.94 8.42
C LEU A 122 -29.16 -19.08 8.83
N SER A 123 -28.73 -20.33 8.68
CA SER A 123 -29.49 -21.44 9.26
C SER A 123 -29.45 -21.39 10.80
N THR A 124 -30.46 -21.96 11.47
CA THR A 124 -30.47 -22.03 12.93
C THR A 124 -29.26 -22.80 13.48
N ASN A 125 -28.77 -23.80 12.74
CA ASN A 125 -27.57 -24.56 13.12
C ASN A 125 -26.31 -23.69 13.04
N ASP A 126 -26.13 -22.95 11.96
CA ASP A 126 -24.96 -22.07 11.79
C ASP A 126 -24.95 -20.93 12.81
N CYS A 127 -26.14 -20.38 13.13
CA CYS A 127 -26.29 -19.42 14.22
C CYS A 127 -25.81 -20.01 15.54
N ALA A 128 -26.25 -21.23 15.89
CA ALA A 128 -25.86 -21.88 17.13
C ALA A 128 -24.33 -22.11 17.20
N ARG A 129 -23.73 -22.63 16.12
CA ARG A 129 -22.27 -22.86 16.03
C ARG A 129 -21.47 -21.58 16.23
N LEU A 130 -21.87 -20.48 15.59
CA LEU A 130 -21.19 -19.19 15.76
C LEU A 130 -21.36 -18.63 17.17
N LEU A 131 -22.56 -18.73 17.73
CA LEU A 131 -22.85 -18.21 19.07
C LEU A 131 -22.14 -19.00 20.18
N GLU A 132 -21.88 -20.29 19.99
CA GLU A 132 -21.03 -21.10 20.88
C GLU A 132 -19.58 -20.57 20.94
N LEU A 133 -19.10 -19.97 19.84
CA LEU A 133 -17.75 -19.40 19.73
C LEU A 133 -17.72 -17.87 19.91
N ALA A 134 -18.83 -17.23 20.30
CA ALA A 134 -18.93 -15.77 20.35
C ALA A 134 -17.84 -15.12 21.21
N ASP A 135 -17.51 -15.70 22.37
CA ASP A 135 -16.46 -15.20 23.26
C ASP A 135 -15.05 -15.36 22.66
N GLU A 136 -14.82 -16.38 21.83
CA GLU A 136 -13.55 -16.59 21.13
C GLU A 136 -13.41 -15.62 19.96
N LEU A 137 -14.48 -15.47 19.17
CA LEU A 137 -14.56 -14.50 18.07
C LEU A 137 -14.40 -13.06 18.59
N ALA A 138 -14.94 -12.74 19.77
CA ALA A 138 -14.76 -11.44 20.40
C ALA A 138 -13.28 -11.13 20.72
N LYS A 139 -12.48 -12.13 21.12
CA LYS A 139 -11.02 -11.98 21.33
C LYS A 139 -10.27 -11.72 20.01
N LEU A 140 -10.85 -12.14 18.89
CA LEU A 140 -10.38 -11.85 17.54
C LEU A 140 -10.91 -10.52 17.00
N GLY A 141 -11.68 -9.78 17.80
CA GLY A 141 -12.26 -8.49 17.42
C GLY A 141 -13.55 -8.60 16.61
N LEU A 142 -14.16 -9.80 16.55
CA LEU A 142 -15.42 -10.05 15.86
C LEU A 142 -16.55 -10.21 16.90
N GLY A 143 -17.29 -9.14 17.12
CA GLY A 143 -18.39 -9.09 18.09
C GLY A 143 -19.71 -9.47 17.44
N ILE A 144 -20.28 -10.61 17.84
CA ILE A 144 -21.56 -11.12 17.32
C ILE A 144 -22.56 -11.35 18.45
N GLU A 145 -23.84 -11.13 18.16
CA GLU A 145 -24.95 -11.43 19.07
C GLU A 145 -26.12 -12.09 18.35
N ALA A 146 -26.94 -12.83 19.09
CA ALA A 146 -28.12 -13.47 18.53
C ALA A 146 -29.15 -12.42 18.08
N PHE A 147 -29.70 -12.59 16.88
CA PHE A 147 -30.77 -11.75 16.36
C PHE A 147 -31.94 -12.61 15.89
N GLY A 148 -32.83 -12.96 16.81
CA GLY A 148 -33.89 -13.94 16.55
C GLY A 148 -33.34 -15.38 16.49
N GLY A 149 -33.99 -16.25 15.72
CA GLY A 149 -33.65 -17.69 15.65
C GLY A 149 -32.91 -18.15 14.39
N SER A 150 -32.73 -17.26 13.42
CA SER A 150 -32.12 -17.57 12.11
C SER A 150 -31.28 -16.41 11.58
N ALA A 151 -30.76 -15.58 12.48
CA ALA A 151 -29.84 -14.52 12.15
C ALA A 151 -28.96 -14.16 13.34
N ILE A 152 -27.81 -13.57 13.03
CA ILE A 152 -26.91 -12.94 13.99
C ILE A 152 -26.74 -11.47 13.64
N ALA A 153 -26.53 -10.63 14.64
CA ALA A 153 -26.11 -9.25 14.44
C ALA A 153 -24.60 -9.15 14.66
N VAL A 154 -23.88 -8.65 13.67
CA VAL A 154 -22.47 -8.29 13.80
C VAL A 154 -22.40 -6.86 14.30
N ARG A 155 -21.77 -6.64 15.44
CA ARG A 155 -21.59 -5.32 16.06
C ARG A 155 -20.19 -4.78 15.89
N GLU A 156 -19.21 -5.66 15.82
CA GLU A 156 -17.79 -5.27 15.78
C GLU A 156 -17.03 -6.17 14.80
N THR A 157 -16.05 -5.61 14.11
CA THR A 157 -15.15 -6.33 13.22
C THR A 157 -13.69 -6.03 13.57
N PRO A 158 -12.73 -6.91 13.22
CA PRO A 158 -11.32 -6.68 13.56
C PRO A 158 -10.80 -5.39 12.92
N ALA A 159 -10.36 -4.41 13.72
CA ALA A 159 -9.97 -3.08 13.25
C ALA A 159 -8.83 -3.11 12.24
N ILE A 160 -7.99 -4.13 12.31
CA ILE A 160 -6.86 -4.34 11.38
C ILE A 160 -7.29 -4.61 9.94
N LEU A 161 -8.49 -5.16 9.74
CA LEU A 161 -9.02 -5.44 8.40
C LEU A 161 -9.61 -4.18 7.74
N GLY A 162 -9.79 -3.10 8.51
CA GLY A 162 -10.36 -1.84 8.02
C GLY A 162 -11.81 -2.02 7.57
N THR A 163 -12.13 -1.51 6.38
CA THR A 163 -13.49 -1.64 5.81
C THR A 163 -13.69 -3.06 5.30
N VAL A 164 -14.48 -3.85 6.03
CA VAL A 164 -14.84 -5.23 5.68
C VAL A 164 -16.33 -5.38 5.44
N ASN A 165 -16.69 -6.36 4.62
CA ASN A 165 -18.05 -6.85 4.51
C ASN A 165 -18.27 -7.89 5.62
N ALA A 166 -19.09 -7.55 6.62
CA ALA A 166 -19.25 -8.43 7.79
C ALA A 166 -19.95 -9.74 7.43
N ARG A 167 -20.94 -9.71 6.53
CA ARG A 167 -21.58 -10.93 6.01
C ARG A 167 -20.58 -11.88 5.36
N ALA A 168 -19.71 -11.38 4.47
CA ALA A 168 -18.71 -12.21 3.81
C ALA A 168 -17.77 -12.84 4.85
N LEU A 169 -17.27 -12.05 5.80
CA LEU A 169 -16.41 -12.53 6.88
C LEU A 169 -17.08 -13.65 7.71
N ILE A 170 -18.37 -13.50 8.03
CA ILE A 170 -19.12 -14.53 8.76
C ILE A 170 -19.25 -15.83 7.97
N LEU A 171 -19.49 -15.73 6.66
CA LEU A 171 -19.58 -16.91 5.80
C LEU A 171 -18.21 -17.60 5.67
N ASP A 172 -17.13 -16.83 5.49
CA ASP A 172 -15.77 -17.38 5.44
C ASP A 172 -15.41 -18.12 6.75
N VAL A 173 -15.82 -17.56 7.90
CA VAL A 173 -15.64 -18.23 9.21
C VAL A 173 -16.44 -19.53 9.29
N LEU A 174 -17.69 -19.55 8.80
CA LEU A 174 -18.50 -20.76 8.79
C LEU A 174 -17.92 -21.86 7.91
N ASP A 175 -17.40 -21.49 6.75
CA ASP A 175 -16.75 -22.41 5.82
C ASP A 175 -15.51 -23.04 6.48
N GLU A 176 -14.66 -22.23 7.13
CA GLU A 176 -13.49 -22.73 7.86
C GLU A 176 -13.88 -23.65 9.04
N LEU A 177 -14.96 -23.32 9.77
CA LEU A 177 -15.48 -24.16 10.84
C LEU A 177 -16.03 -25.48 10.32
N ALA A 178 -16.58 -25.53 9.11
CA ALA A 178 -17.05 -26.78 8.50
C ALA A 178 -15.86 -27.68 8.12
N ASP A 179 -14.78 -27.10 7.60
CA ASP A 179 -13.56 -27.83 7.23
C ASP A 179 -12.77 -28.32 8.45
N GLY A 180 -12.71 -27.52 9.52
CA GLY A 180 -12.05 -27.89 10.78
C GLY A 180 -12.70 -29.08 11.50
N ASP A 181 -14.02 -29.23 11.42
CA ASP A 181 -14.75 -30.36 12.01
C ASP A 181 -14.44 -31.68 11.28
N SER A 182 -14.10 -31.61 9.98
CA SER A 182 -13.62 -32.76 9.21
C SER A 182 -12.17 -33.14 9.50
N SER A 183 -11.35 -32.18 9.94
CA SER A 183 -9.91 -32.37 10.17
C SER A 183 -9.57 -32.93 11.56
N ASN A 184 -10.48 -32.83 12.54
CA ASN A 184 -10.30 -33.40 13.89
C ASN A 184 -10.70 -34.89 14.01
N ILE A 185 -11.06 -35.56 12.90
CA ILE A 185 -11.53 -36.96 12.86
C ILE A 185 -10.43 -37.98 12.45
N VAL A 186 -9.17 -37.57 12.34
CA VAL A 186 -8.05 -38.48 11.98
C VAL A 186 -7.09 -38.71 13.15
#